data_AF-K0ZFT6-F1
#
_entry.id   AF-K0ZFT6-F1
#
_cell.length_a   1.000
_cell.length_b   1.000
_cell.length_c   1.000
_cell.angle_alpha   90.00
_cell.angle_beta   90.00
_cell.angle_gamma   90.00
#
_symmetry.space_group_name_H-M   'P 1'
#
loop_
_entity.id
_entity.type
_entity.pdbx_description
1 polymer ?
#
loop_
_entity_poly.entity_id
_entity_poly.type
_entity_poly.pdbx_seq_one_letter_code
_entity_poly.pdbx_strand_id
1 'polypeptide(L)'
;DKKYTQFNIPTAHALMLSNKDSITRVYYGDLYTDDGQYMEKKSPYHDAIDALLRARIKYVAGGQDMKVTYMGVPREADKWSYNGILTSVRYGTGANEATDEGTAETRTQGMAVIASNNPNLKLNEWDKLQVNMGAAHKNQYYRPVLLTTKDGISRYLTDEEVPQSLWKKTDANGILTFDMNDIAGYSNVQVSGYLAVWVPVGAKADQDARTTASKKKNASGQVYESSAALDSQLIYEGFSNFQDFATRDDQYTNKVIAKNVNLFKEWGVTSFELPPQYVSSQDGTFLDSIIQNGYAFEDRYDMAMSKNNKYGSLKDLLNALRALHSVNIQAIA
;
A
#
# COMPACT_ATOMS: atom_id res chain seq x y z
N ASP A 1 -20.11 -2.74 13.29
CA ASP A 1 -19.48 -4.07 13.43
C ASP A 1 -19.53 -4.85 12.13
N LYS A 2 -18.42 -5.49 11.76
CA LYS A 2 -18.35 -6.36 10.58
C LYS A 2 -18.65 -7.80 10.99
N LYS A 3 -19.57 -8.46 10.27
CA LYS A 3 -19.91 -9.88 10.47
C LYS A 3 -19.17 -10.81 9.51
N TYR A 4 -18.90 -10.34 8.29
CA TYR A 4 -18.38 -11.17 7.19
C TYR A 4 -17.11 -10.63 6.54
N THR A 5 -16.89 -9.31 6.58
CA THR A 5 -15.75 -8.67 5.91
C THR A 5 -14.58 -8.45 6.85
N GLN A 6 -13.39 -8.35 6.29
CA GLN A 6 -12.13 -8.20 7.01
C GLN A 6 -12.08 -6.87 7.75
N PHE A 7 -11.46 -6.88 8.93
CA PHE A 7 -11.03 -5.69 9.65
C PHE A 7 -9.62 -5.27 9.21
N ASN A 8 -9.24 -4.02 9.48
CA ASN A 8 -7.85 -3.55 9.41
C ASN A 8 -7.19 -3.65 8.02
N ILE A 9 -7.96 -3.56 6.92
CA ILE A 9 -7.42 -3.54 5.56
C ILE A 9 -6.36 -2.42 5.37
N PRO A 10 -6.57 -1.16 5.81
CA PRO A 10 -5.53 -0.13 5.75
C PRO A 10 -4.27 -0.46 6.55
N THR A 11 -4.42 -1.10 7.72
CA THR A 11 -3.27 -1.51 8.56
C THR A 11 -2.44 -2.59 7.88
N ALA A 12 -3.10 -3.58 7.26
CA ALA A 12 -2.41 -4.61 6.47
C ALA A 12 -1.65 -3.98 5.30
N HIS A 13 -2.28 -3.05 4.57
CA HIS A 13 -1.63 -2.33 3.47
C HIS A 13 -0.47 -1.45 3.94
N ALA A 14 -0.58 -0.77 5.07
CA ALA A 14 0.50 0.04 5.62
C ALA A 14 1.74 -0.81 5.89
N LEU A 15 1.56 -2.01 6.45
CA LEU A 15 2.67 -2.96 6.66
C LEU A 15 3.21 -3.48 5.32
N MET A 16 2.35 -4.03 4.46
CA MET A 16 2.76 -4.62 3.18
C MET A 16 3.51 -3.63 2.30
N LEU A 17 3.02 -2.39 2.16
CA LEU A 17 3.62 -1.33 1.34
C LEU A 17 4.88 -0.72 1.97
N SER A 18 5.17 -1.01 3.24
CA SER A 18 6.36 -0.55 3.96
C SER A 18 7.44 -1.62 4.11
N ASN A 19 7.12 -2.89 3.90
CA ASN A 19 8.06 -3.99 4.12
C ASN A 19 9.21 -3.98 3.09
N LYS A 20 10.39 -4.38 3.56
CA LYS A 20 11.59 -4.62 2.76
C LYS A 20 11.61 -6.07 2.27
N ASP A 21 12.35 -6.33 1.19
CA ASP A 21 12.61 -7.67 0.66
C ASP A 21 11.35 -8.42 0.19
N SER A 22 10.37 -7.68 -0.33
CA SER A 22 9.12 -8.23 -0.86
C SER A 22 8.51 -7.31 -1.91
N ILE A 23 7.82 -7.90 -2.89
CA ILE A 23 7.00 -7.18 -3.86
C ILE A 23 5.55 -7.25 -3.39
N THR A 24 4.97 -6.10 -3.06
CA THR A 24 3.55 -6.02 -2.71
C THR A 24 2.69 -6.16 -3.96
N ARG A 25 1.65 -7.00 -3.86
CA ARG A 25 0.54 -7.01 -4.81
C ARG A 25 -0.69 -6.36 -4.17
N VAL A 26 -1.23 -5.33 -4.81
CA VAL A 26 -2.45 -4.64 -4.37
C VAL A 26 -3.64 -5.15 -5.15
N TYR A 27 -4.70 -5.52 -4.44
CA TYR A 27 -5.93 -6.02 -5.03
C TYR A 27 -6.87 -4.86 -5.42
N TYR A 28 -7.47 -4.94 -6.61
CA TYR A 28 -8.46 -3.97 -7.08
C TYR A 28 -9.62 -3.77 -6.09
N GLY A 29 -10.17 -4.84 -5.53
CA GLY A 29 -11.34 -4.79 -4.63
C GLY A 29 -11.07 -4.22 -3.23
N ASP A 30 -9.80 -3.98 -2.89
CA ASP A 30 -9.45 -3.20 -1.69
C ASP A 30 -9.52 -1.69 -1.95
N LEU A 31 -9.39 -1.25 -3.20
CA LEU A 31 -9.48 0.17 -3.63
C LEU A 31 -10.87 0.54 -4.15
N TYR A 32 -11.56 -0.39 -4.81
CA TYR A 32 -12.90 -0.22 -5.37
C TYR A 32 -13.81 -1.35 -4.89
N THR A 33 -15.12 -1.25 -5.08
CA THR A 33 -16.01 -2.37 -4.72
C THR A 33 -15.71 -3.61 -5.57
N ASP A 34 -15.83 -4.80 -4.97
CA ASP A 34 -15.68 -6.08 -5.67
C ASP A 34 -16.74 -6.24 -6.78
N ASP A 35 -17.94 -5.73 -6.53
CA ASP A 35 -19.06 -5.65 -7.46
C ASP A 35 -19.23 -4.25 -8.09
N GLY A 36 -20.15 -4.15 -9.05
CA GLY A 36 -20.40 -2.91 -9.77
C GLY A 36 -19.46 -2.69 -10.96
N GLN A 37 -19.54 -1.50 -11.56
CA GLN A 37 -18.73 -1.16 -12.73
C GLN A 37 -17.28 -0.85 -12.36
N TYR A 38 -16.36 -1.13 -13.28
CA TYR A 38 -14.93 -1.00 -13.06
C TYR A 38 -14.51 0.42 -12.65
N MET A 39 -13.85 0.54 -11.49
CA MET A 39 -13.39 1.78 -10.87
C MET A 39 -14.50 2.82 -10.58
N GLU A 40 -15.78 2.44 -10.58
CA GLU A 40 -16.88 3.39 -10.40
C GLU A 40 -17.08 3.79 -8.93
N LYS A 41 -17.03 2.81 -8.01
CA LYS A 41 -17.27 3.03 -6.59
C LYS A 41 -16.04 2.67 -5.77
N LYS A 42 -15.51 3.67 -5.06
CA LYS A 42 -14.38 3.49 -4.14
C LYS A 42 -14.78 2.66 -2.93
N SER A 43 -13.87 1.82 -2.45
CA SER A 43 -14.02 1.14 -1.16
C SER A 43 -13.90 2.16 -0.01
N PRO A 44 -14.35 1.81 1.22
CA PRO A 44 -14.07 2.62 2.41
C PRO A 44 -12.57 2.79 2.72
N TYR A 45 -11.69 2.00 2.09
CA TYR A 45 -10.24 2.00 2.35
C TYR A 45 -9.43 2.76 1.31
N HIS A 46 -10.07 3.13 0.19
CA HIS A 46 -9.43 3.70 -0.99
C HIS A 46 -8.46 4.82 -0.66
N ASP A 47 -8.92 5.83 0.08
CA ASP A 47 -8.15 7.02 0.38
C ASP A 47 -6.92 6.73 1.26
N ALA A 48 -7.01 5.75 2.16
CA ALA A 48 -5.87 5.33 2.97
C ALA A 48 -4.83 4.59 2.13
N ILE A 49 -5.27 3.69 1.25
CA ILE A 49 -4.38 2.91 0.38
C ILE A 49 -3.72 3.82 -0.69
N ASP A 50 -4.47 4.75 -1.29
CA ASP A 50 -3.93 5.76 -2.22
C ASP A 50 -2.80 6.58 -1.54
N ALA A 51 -3.04 7.07 -0.32
CA ALA A 51 -2.03 7.81 0.41
C ALA A 51 -0.78 6.97 0.73
N LEU A 52 -0.95 5.69 1.08
CA LEU A 52 0.17 4.76 1.32
C LEU A 52 0.96 4.47 0.04
N LEU A 53 0.30 4.29 -1.10
CA LEU A 53 0.94 4.05 -2.39
C LEU A 53 1.81 5.23 -2.80
N ARG A 54 1.29 6.46 -2.65
CA ARG A 54 2.04 7.69 -2.92
C ARG A 54 3.19 7.88 -1.93
N ALA A 55 2.96 7.63 -0.65
CA ALA A 55 4.00 7.71 0.38
C ALA A 55 5.11 6.67 0.15
N ARG A 56 4.77 5.47 -0.34
CA ARG A 56 5.75 4.42 -0.65
C ARG A 56 6.79 4.90 -1.65
N ILE A 57 6.34 5.51 -2.76
CA ILE A 57 7.24 6.07 -3.77
C ILE A 57 8.16 7.10 -3.14
N LYS A 58 7.63 7.99 -2.30
CA LYS A 58 8.38 9.15 -1.82
C LYS A 58 9.32 8.85 -0.64
N TYR A 59 9.01 7.86 0.20
CA TYR A 59 9.66 7.68 1.49
C TYR A 59 10.20 6.27 1.78
N VAL A 60 9.64 5.21 1.18
CA VAL A 60 9.94 3.83 1.62
C VAL A 60 11.23 3.32 0.98
N ALA A 61 12.32 3.37 1.73
CA ALA A 61 13.62 2.83 1.36
C ALA A 61 14.49 2.52 2.57
N GLY A 62 15.66 1.92 2.34
CA GLY A 62 16.62 1.57 3.40
C GLY A 62 16.28 0.26 4.12
N GLY A 63 17.03 0.00 5.18
CA GLY A 63 16.80 -1.11 6.10
C GLY A 63 15.46 -1.01 6.83
N GLN A 64 15.12 -2.07 7.56
CA GLN A 64 13.87 -2.17 8.29
C GLN A 64 14.08 -2.71 9.70
N ASP A 65 13.39 -2.13 10.67
CA ASP A 65 13.23 -2.71 12.01
C ASP A 65 11.75 -2.83 12.35
N MET A 66 11.37 -3.98 12.90
CA MET A 66 10.00 -4.24 13.36
C MET A 66 10.02 -4.72 14.80
N LYS A 67 9.26 -4.04 15.65
CA LYS A 67 9.22 -4.32 17.09
C LYS A 67 7.81 -4.20 17.63
N VAL A 68 7.43 -5.16 18.48
CA VAL A 68 6.22 -5.05 19.32
C VAL A 68 6.62 -4.52 20.69
N THR A 69 5.96 -3.46 21.13
CA THR A 69 6.07 -2.95 22.51
C THR A 69 4.72 -3.07 23.19
N TYR A 70 4.69 -3.63 24.40
CA TYR A 70 3.47 -3.83 25.17
C TYR A 70 3.29 -2.67 26.15
N MET A 71 2.10 -2.06 26.16
CA MET A 71 1.75 -0.91 27.01
C MET A 71 0.70 -1.27 28.06
N GLY A 72 0.65 -0.51 29.16
CA GLY A 72 -0.48 -0.56 30.09
C GLY A 72 -0.64 -1.78 31.01
N VAL A 73 0.35 -2.68 31.17
CA VAL A 73 0.24 -3.88 32.05
C VAL A 73 1.56 -4.14 32.85
N PRO A 74 1.51 -4.62 34.12
CA PRO A 74 2.70 -5.00 34.88
C PRO A 74 3.53 -6.09 34.18
N ARG A 75 4.84 -5.86 34.09
CA ARG A 75 5.80 -6.48 33.14
C ARG A 75 6.04 -8.00 33.19
N GLU A 76 5.28 -8.79 33.94
CA GLU A 76 5.62 -10.22 34.15
C GLU A 76 4.47 -11.22 33.91
N ALA A 77 3.19 -10.82 33.92
CA ALA A 77 2.09 -11.80 33.94
C ALA A 77 1.59 -12.27 32.56
N ASP A 78 1.59 -11.42 31.52
CA ASP A 78 0.90 -11.75 30.27
C ASP A 78 1.69 -11.34 29.02
N LYS A 79 2.63 -12.20 28.59
CA LYS A 79 3.26 -12.13 27.25
C LYS A 79 2.25 -12.26 26.09
N TRP A 80 0.97 -12.47 26.42
CA TRP A 80 -0.18 -12.54 25.52
C TRP A 80 -1.16 -11.38 25.71
N SER A 81 -0.81 -10.34 26.49
CA SER A 81 -1.73 -9.21 26.69
C SER A 81 -2.04 -8.53 25.36
N TYR A 82 -3.32 -8.22 25.15
CA TYR A 82 -3.85 -7.62 23.92
C TYR A 82 -3.40 -6.15 23.76
N ASN A 83 -2.35 -5.68 24.44
CA ASN A 83 -1.86 -4.29 24.41
C ASN A 83 -0.55 -4.12 23.63
N GLY A 84 -0.25 -5.07 22.74
CA GLY A 84 0.87 -4.95 21.82
C GLY A 84 0.67 -3.81 20.81
N ILE A 85 1.70 -3.01 20.64
CA ILE A 85 1.81 -2.02 19.57
C ILE A 85 3.01 -2.42 18.71
N LEU A 86 2.74 -2.78 17.47
CA LEU A 86 3.74 -3.01 16.44
C LEU A 86 4.23 -1.66 15.92
N THR A 87 5.53 -1.54 15.80
CA THR A 87 6.22 -0.47 15.08
C THR A 87 7.02 -1.10 13.94
N SER A 88 6.95 -0.50 12.75
CA SER A 88 7.74 -0.87 11.57
C SER A 88 8.40 0.38 11.04
N VAL A 89 9.73 0.43 11.03
CA VAL A 89 10.51 1.60 10.61
C VAL A 89 11.32 1.26 9.38
N ARG A 90 11.32 2.15 8.40
CA ARG A 90 12.26 2.19 7.27
C ARG A 90 13.19 3.38 7.44
N TYR A 91 14.50 3.15 7.33
CA TYR A 91 15.52 4.17 7.65
C TYR A 91 15.84 5.15 6.51
N GLY A 92 15.29 4.96 5.32
CA GLY A 92 15.58 5.79 4.14
C GLY A 92 16.77 5.30 3.33
N THR A 93 16.86 5.72 2.06
CA THR A 93 17.90 5.25 1.13
C THR A 93 19.30 5.41 1.69
N GLY A 94 20.12 4.36 1.60
CA GLY A 94 21.51 4.37 2.05
C GLY A 94 21.73 4.12 3.54
N ALA A 95 20.68 4.03 4.36
CA ALA A 95 20.75 3.58 5.75
C ALA A 95 20.16 2.17 5.87
N ASN A 96 20.97 1.17 6.20
CA ASN A 96 20.54 -0.22 6.41
C ASN A 96 20.26 -0.52 7.89
N GLU A 97 20.96 0.16 8.79
CA GLU A 97 20.83 0.00 10.24
C GLU A 97 20.45 1.32 10.91
N ALA A 98 19.91 1.24 12.13
CA ALA A 98 19.56 2.43 12.91
C ALA A 98 20.75 3.36 13.19
N THR A 99 21.98 2.83 13.17
CA THR A 99 23.21 3.59 13.44
C THR A 99 23.76 4.31 12.22
N ASP A 100 23.26 4.01 11.01
CA ASP A 100 23.77 4.60 9.78
C ASP A 100 23.35 6.08 9.71
N GLU A 101 24.34 6.96 9.54
CA GLU A 101 24.11 8.42 9.47
C GLU A 101 23.49 8.85 8.14
N GLY A 102 23.54 7.98 7.12
CA GLY A 102 22.94 8.21 5.82
C GLY A 102 23.54 9.40 5.06
N THR A 103 22.71 9.99 4.20
CA THR A 103 23.02 11.14 3.35
C THR A 103 21.93 12.20 3.47
N ALA A 104 22.08 13.31 2.76
CA ALA A 104 21.01 14.33 2.66
C ALA A 104 19.70 13.76 2.09
N GLU A 105 19.79 12.76 1.20
CA GLU A 105 18.62 12.08 0.63
C GLU A 105 17.94 11.18 1.67
N THR A 106 18.74 10.44 2.45
CA THR A 106 18.23 9.61 3.56
C THR A 106 17.37 10.42 4.50
N ARG A 107 17.82 11.63 4.85
CA ARG A 107 17.17 12.50 5.84
C ARG A 107 15.70 12.79 5.52
N THR A 108 15.32 12.95 4.26
CA THR A 108 13.93 13.22 3.86
C THR A 108 13.18 11.97 3.39
N GLN A 109 13.75 10.78 3.56
CA GLN A 109 13.12 9.50 3.33
C GLN A 109 12.96 8.72 4.65
N GLY A 110 12.49 7.48 4.58
CA GLY A 110 12.15 6.70 5.76
C GLY A 110 10.71 6.94 6.23
N MET A 111 10.15 5.93 6.87
CA MET A 111 8.74 5.91 7.25
C MET A 111 8.54 5.04 8.49
N ALA A 112 7.67 5.47 9.40
CA ALA A 112 7.24 4.66 10.53
C ALA A 112 5.76 4.30 10.40
N VAL A 113 5.45 3.02 10.58
CA VAL A 113 4.08 2.51 10.78
C VAL A 113 3.93 2.11 12.23
N ILE A 114 2.86 2.58 12.88
CA ILE A 114 2.48 2.24 14.25
C ILE A 114 1.11 1.58 14.18
N ALA A 115 1.01 0.35 14.64
CA ALA A 115 -0.21 -0.45 14.54
C ALA A 115 -0.52 -1.18 15.84
N SER A 116 -1.79 -1.17 16.24
CA SER A 116 -2.33 -2.07 17.25
C SER A 116 -3.59 -2.72 16.70
N ASN A 117 -3.86 -3.95 17.15
CA ASN A 117 -5.07 -4.70 16.79
C ASN A 117 -6.12 -4.69 17.92
N ASN A 118 -5.93 -3.86 18.96
CA ASN A 118 -6.84 -3.81 20.11
C ASN A 118 -7.69 -2.53 20.14
N PRO A 119 -9.00 -2.63 19.85
CA PRO A 119 -9.88 -1.45 19.87
C PRO A 119 -10.06 -0.84 21.27
N ASN A 120 -9.65 -1.54 22.33
CA ASN A 120 -9.70 -1.07 23.71
C ASN A 120 -8.33 -0.66 24.26
N LEU A 121 -7.30 -0.52 23.41
CA LEU A 121 -5.96 -0.09 23.81
C LEU A 121 -6.03 1.24 24.58
N LYS A 122 -5.39 1.27 25.74
CA LYS A 122 -5.21 2.49 26.55
C LYS A 122 -3.81 2.52 27.10
N LEU A 123 -3.09 3.61 26.83
CA LEU A 123 -1.81 3.89 27.45
C LEU A 123 -2.05 4.58 28.80
N ASN A 124 -1.23 4.24 29.79
CA ASN A 124 -1.21 4.96 31.07
C ASN A 124 -0.37 6.25 30.94
N GLU A 125 -0.48 7.15 31.92
CA GLU A 125 0.21 8.45 31.92
C GLU A 125 1.74 8.35 31.79
N TRP A 126 2.32 7.26 32.30
CA TRP A 126 3.76 6.99 32.27
C TRP A 126 4.21 6.20 31.04
N ASP A 127 3.28 5.67 30.24
CA ASP A 127 3.62 4.87 29.06
C ASP A 127 4.10 5.79 27.94
N LYS A 128 5.26 5.45 27.38
CA LYS A 128 5.84 6.13 26.23
C LYS A 128 6.23 5.09 25.18
N LEU A 129 5.64 5.17 24.00
CA LEU A 129 6.11 4.44 22.83
C LEU A 129 7.27 5.21 22.20
N GLN A 130 8.45 4.60 22.19
CA GLN A 130 9.64 5.15 21.55
C GLN A 130 9.89 4.43 20.22
N VAL A 131 9.88 5.20 19.14
CA VAL A 131 10.12 4.71 17.78
C VAL A 131 11.46 5.27 17.31
N ASN A 132 12.46 4.41 17.16
CA ASN A 132 13.79 4.81 16.72
C ASN A 132 13.79 4.98 15.19
N MET A 133 13.88 6.22 14.72
CA MET A 133 13.92 6.53 13.29
C MET A 133 15.32 6.40 12.68
N GLY A 134 16.36 6.24 13.50
CA GLY A 134 17.75 6.08 13.04
C GLY A 134 18.58 7.36 13.10
N ALA A 135 19.91 7.20 12.96
CA ALA A 135 20.89 8.25 13.18
C ALA A 135 20.81 9.41 12.16
N ALA A 136 20.37 9.13 10.93
CA ALA A 136 20.09 10.15 9.91
C ALA A 136 18.98 11.14 10.30
N HIS A 137 18.13 10.76 11.27
CA HIS A 137 16.86 11.42 11.58
C HIS A 137 16.85 12.13 12.94
N LYS A 138 18.02 12.53 13.46
CA LYS A 138 18.14 13.30 14.70
C LYS A 138 17.57 14.72 14.56
N ASN A 139 16.88 15.18 15.61
CA ASN A 139 16.33 16.54 15.75
C ASN A 139 15.48 17.00 14.55
N GLN A 140 14.67 16.10 14.01
CA GLN A 140 13.93 16.26 12.77
C GLN A 140 12.43 16.26 13.00
N TYR A 141 11.70 17.13 12.30
CA TYR A 141 10.25 17.10 12.30
C TYR A 141 9.72 15.98 11.42
N TYR A 142 8.70 15.31 11.94
CA TYR A 142 7.88 14.31 11.30
C TYR A 142 6.43 14.77 11.33
N ARG A 143 5.70 14.32 10.31
CA ARG A 143 4.27 14.57 10.18
C ARG A 143 3.54 13.26 9.85
N PRO A 144 2.25 13.15 10.16
CA PRO A 144 1.46 12.00 9.77
C PRO A 144 1.19 11.96 8.27
N VAL A 145 1.16 10.75 7.70
CA VAL A 145 0.48 10.43 6.44
C VAL A 145 -0.92 9.93 6.75
N LEU A 146 -1.05 9.03 7.74
CA LEU A 146 -2.33 8.49 8.21
C LEU A 146 -2.43 8.61 9.72
N LEU A 147 -3.61 8.96 10.22
CA LEU A 147 -3.95 8.90 11.64
C LEU A 147 -5.36 8.34 11.83
N THR A 148 -5.51 7.32 12.68
CA THR A 148 -6.83 6.87 13.13
C THR A 148 -7.55 7.98 13.90
N THR A 149 -8.84 8.10 13.63
CA THR A 149 -9.78 8.97 14.32
C THR A 149 -11.01 8.16 14.74
N LYS A 150 -11.94 8.79 15.46
CA LYS A 150 -13.21 8.14 15.83
C LYS A 150 -14.02 7.72 14.60
N ASP A 151 -13.98 8.52 13.53
CA ASP A 151 -14.84 8.34 12.36
C ASP A 151 -14.18 7.53 11.22
N GLY A 152 -12.88 7.24 11.33
CA GLY A 152 -12.12 6.55 10.28
C GLY A 152 -10.63 6.83 10.37
N ILE A 153 -10.01 7.12 9.23
CA ILE A 153 -8.60 7.49 9.11
C ILE A 153 -8.51 8.85 8.42
N SER A 154 -7.85 9.81 9.07
CA SER A 154 -7.41 11.04 8.41
C SER A 154 -6.18 10.77 7.55
N ARG A 155 -6.13 11.35 6.35
CA ARG A 155 -5.01 11.23 5.41
C ARG A 155 -4.43 12.59 5.05
N TYR A 156 -3.11 12.65 4.91
CA TYR A 156 -2.36 13.84 4.56
C TYR A 156 -1.30 13.49 3.50
N LEU A 157 -1.42 14.07 2.31
CA LEU A 157 -0.52 13.78 1.19
C LEU A 157 0.71 14.70 1.23
N THR A 158 0.52 15.94 1.66
CA THR A 158 1.55 16.98 1.69
C THR A 158 1.84 17.46 3.11
N ASP A 159 2.93 18.21 3.30
CA ASP A 159 3.29 18.73 4.62
C ASP A 159 2.38 19.92 5.00
N GLU A 160 1.94 20.68 4.00
CA GLU A 160 1.06 21.85 4.12
C GLU A 160 -0.36 21.49 4.56
N GLU A 161 -0.83 20.29 4.24
CA GLU A 161 -2.13 19.77 4.69
C GLU A 161 -2.17 19.48 6.20
N VAL A 162 -1.01 19.30 6.84
CA VAL A 162 -0.93 18.86 8.22
C VAL A 162 -0.89 20.06 9.17
N PRO A 163 -1.85 20.20 10.10
CA PRO A 163 -1.76 21.16 11.19
C PRO A 163 -0.44 20.99 11.97
N GLN A 164 0.30 22.09 12.18
CA GLN A 164 1.59 22.03 12.90
C GLN A 164 1.50 21.42 14.31
N SER A 165 0.31 21.47 14.94
CA SER A 165 0.05 20.82 16.23
C SER A 165 0.16 19.29 16.19
N LEU A 166 0.05 18.68 15.00
CA LEU A 166 0.25 17.25 14.80
C LEU A 166 1.70 16.91 14.46
N TRP A 167 2.59 17.89 14.28
CA TRP A 167 3.98 17.59 13.96
C TRP A 167 4.69 17.13 15.23
N LYS A 168 5.57 16.13 15.09
CA LYS A 168 6.42 15.65 16.20
C LYS A 168 7.87 15.74 15.80
N LYS A 169 8.73 16.05 16.76
CA LYS A 169 10.17 16.17 16.53
C LYS A 169 10.89 14.99 17.17
N THR A 170 11.77 14.33 16.43
CA THR A 170 12.70 13.37 17.02
C THR A 170 13.67 14.06 17.96
N ASP A 171 14.14 13.34 18.96
CA ASP A 171 15.18 13.82 19.86
C ASP A 171 16.60 13.78 19.22
N ALA A 172 17.63 14.04 20.03
CA ALA A 172 19.03 13.99 19.61
C ALA A 172 19.54 12.59 19.23
N ASN A 173 18.75 11.55 19.50
CA ASN A 173 19.04 10.16 19.14
C ASN A 173 18.18 9.67 17.95
N GLY A 174 17.31 10.52 17.40
CA GLY A 174 16.43 10.14 16.30
C GLY A 174 15.17 9.40 16.75
N ILE A 175 14.76 9.55 18.02
CA ILE A 175 13.60 8.84 18.57
C ILE A 175 12.35 9.73 18.52
N LEU A 176 11.28 9.24 17.90
CA LEU A 176 9.93 9.77 18.06
C LEU A 176 9.28 9.15 19.30
N THR A 177 8.71 9.99 20.16
CA THR A 177 8.01 9.53 21.38
C THR A 177 6.52 9.81 21.27
N PHE A 178 5.69 8.82 21.58
CA PHE A 178 4.23 8.89 21.60
C PHE A 178 3.68 8.49 22.97
N ASP A 179 2.57 9.10 23.38
CA ASP A 179 1.91 8.84 24.65
C ASP A 179 0.39 8.68 24.52
N MET A 180 -0.31 8.66 25.66
CA MET A 180 -1.75 8.47 25.74
C MET A 180 -2.59 9.52 25.00
N ASN A 181 -2.02 10.70 24.68
CA ASN A 181 -2.70 11.70 23.86
C ASN A 181 -2.58 11.43 22.36
N ASP A 182 -1.57 10.64 21.96
CA ASP A 182 -1.33 10.29 20.56
C ASP A 182 -1.97 8.96 20.17
N ILE A 183 -1.95 7.99 21.09
CA ILE A 183 -2.31 6.59 20.82
C ILE A 183 -3.45 6.15 21.75
N ALA A 184 -4.53 5.67 21.13
CA ALA A 184 -5.66 5.02 21.79
C ALA A 184 -6.23 3.93 20.88
N GLY A 185 -7.00 3.00 21.46
CA GLY A 185 -7.79 2.02 20.71
C GLY A 185 -9.04 2.65 20.09
N TYR A 186 -9.35 2.24 18.87
CA TYR A 186 -10.52 2.68 18.10
C TYR A 186 -11.26 1.48 17.51
N SER A 187 -12.56 1.64 17.32
CA SER A 187 -13.40 0.71 16.58
C SER A 187 -14.26 1.50 15.59
N ASN A 188 -13.92 1.42 14.31
CA ASN A 188 -14.64 2.04 13.20
C ASN A 188 -14.61 1.11 11.96
N VAL A 189 -15.14 1.58 10.83
CA VAL A 189 -15.24 0.77 9.60
C VAL A 189 -13.86 0.34 9.06
N GLN A 190 -12.84 1.17 9.25
CA GLN A 190 -11.50 1.01 8.68
C GLN A 190 -10.52 0.35 9.66
N VAL A 191 -10.70 0.58 10.97
CA VAL A 191 -9.75 0.20 12.03
C VAL A 191 -10.46 -0.43 13.23
N SER A 192 -9.95 -1.56 13.69
CA SER A 192 -10.17 -2.17 15.00
C SER A 192 -8.81 -2.26 15.70
N GLY A 193 -8.52 -1.27 16.53
CA GLY A 193 -7.19 -1.00 17.08
C GLY A 193 -6.70 0.41 16.80
N TYR A 194 -5.47 0.54 16.32
CA TYR A 194 -4.85 1.83 16.01
C TYR A 194 -3.97 1.72 14.77
N LEU A 195 -3.95 2.76 13.95
CA LEU A 195 -3.03 2.92 12.83
C LEU A 195 -2.54 4.37 12.77
N ALA A 196 -1.22 4.53 12.71
CA ALA A 196 -0.60 5.78 12.33
C ALA A 196 0.58 5.51 11.39
N VAL A 197 0.79 6.41 10.44
CA VAL A 197 1.96 6.38 9.55
C VAL A 197 2.60 7.75 9.57
N TRP A 198 3.92 7.80 9.77
CA TRP A 198 4.69 9.03 9.93
C TRP A 198 5.86 9.08 8.95
N VAL A 199 6.10 10.26 8.39
CA VAL A 199 7.18 10.52 7.43
C VAL A 199 7.91 11.82 7.80
N PRO A 200 9.20 11.98 7.43
CA PRO A 200 9.92 13.21 7.69
C PRO A 200 9.34 14.38 6.89
N VAL A 201 9.34 15.55 7.50
CA VAL A 201 9.00 16.82 6.85
C VAL A 201 10.11 17.25 5.89
N GLY A 202 9.75 17.96 4.82
CA GLY A 202 10.68 18.66 3.93
C GLY A 202 11.10 17.87 2.70
N ALA A 203 10.43 16.74 2.43
CA ALA A 203 10.65 15.98 1.21
C ALA A 203 10.08 16.73 -0.01
N LYS A 204 10.91 16.90 -1.04
CA LYS A 204 10.54 17.60 -2.28
C LYS A 204 9.33 16.97 -2.96
N ALA A 205 8.58 17.75 -3.72
CA ALA A 205 7.39 17.25 -4.43
C ALA A 205 7.70 16.09 -5.39
N ASP A 206 8.87 16.12 -6.03
CA ASP A 206 9.38 15.14 -7.00
C ASP A 206 10.34 14.11 -6.39
N GLN A 207 10.46 14.05 -5.06
CA GLN A 207 11.28 13.04 -4.40
C GLN A 207 10.75 11.62 -4.67
N ASP A 208 11.66 10.72 -5.04
CA ASP A 208 11.38 9.31 -5.33
C ASP A 208 12.45 8.44 -4.65
N ALA A 209 12.03 7.60 -3.72
CA ALA A 209 12.87 6.70 -2.93
C ALA A 209 13.15 5.37 -3.66
N ARG A 210 12.60 5.17 -4.87
CA ARG A 210 12.82 3.95 -5.65
C ARG A 210 14.21 3.90 -6.24
N THR A 211 14.73 2.69 -6.36
CA THR A 211 16.04 2.38 -6.92
C THR A 211 15.90 1.72 -8.29
N THR A 212 16.71 2.16 -9.26
CA THR A 212 16.77 1.51 -10.58
C THR A 212 17.59 0.23 -10.54
N ALA A 213 17.18 -0.79 -11.30
CA ALA A 213 17.93 -2.05 -11.42
C ALA A 213 19.34 -1.85 -12.00
N SER A 214 20.29 -2.62 -11.48
CA SER A 214 21.67 -2.62 -11.96
C SER A 214 21.77 -3.30 -13.34
N LYS A 215 22.63 -2.76 -14.21
CA LYS A 215 23.01 -3.39 -15.49
C LYS A 215 24.22 -4.32 -15.38
N LYS A 216 24.79 -4.47 -14.18
CA LYS A 216 25.93 -5.36 -13.95
C LYS A 216 25.49 -6.81 -14.09
N LYS A 217 26.35 -7.64 -14.69
CA LYS A 217 26.11 -9.08 -14.78
C LYS A 217 25.93 -9.65 -13.38
N ASN A 218 24.80 -10.34 -13.17
CA ASN A 218 24.55 -11.06 -11.93
C ASN A 218 25.54 -12.25 -11.79
N ALA A 219 26.11 -12.41 -10.60
CA ALA A 219 27.01 -13.49 -10.22
C ALA A 219 26.36 -14.60 -9.37
N SER A 220 25.15 -14.40 -8.83
CA SER A 220 24.46 -15.39 -7.98
C SER A 220 23.86 -16.57 -8.75
N GLY A 221 23.70 -16.43 -10.07
CA GLY A 221 23.01 -17.42 -10.91
C GLY A 221 21.48 -17.38 -10.79
N GLN A 222 20.93 -16.50 -9.96
CA GLN A 222 19.49 -16.29 -9.84
C GLN A 222 18.99 -15.29 -10.90
N VAL A 223 17.71 -15.40 -11.27
CA VAL A 223 17.07 -14.42 -12.18
C VAL A 223 16.73 -13.13 -11.44
N TYR A 224 16.20 -13.27 -10.22
CA TYR A 224 15.85 -12.16 -9.33
C TYR A 224 16.69 -12.21 -8.06
N GLU A 225 17.05 -11.04 -7.55
CA GLU A 225 17.76 -10.88 -6.28
C GLU A 225 17.01 -9.89 -5.40
N SER A 226 16.78 -10.27 -4.13
CA SER A 226 16.22 -9.35 -3.15
C SER A 226 17.14 -8.15 -3.02
N SER A 227 16.62 -6.97 -3.36
CA SER A 227 17.40 -5.76 -3.52
C SER A 227 16.49 -4.54 -3.49
N ALA A 228 17.05 -3.35 -3.24
CA ALA A 228 16.29 -2.10 -3.28
C ALA A 228 15.58 -1.88 -4.63
N ALA A 229 16.15 -2.37 -5.75
CA ALA A 229 15.54 -2.27 -7.06
C ALA A 229 14.32 -3.20 -7.23
N LEU A 230 14.38 -4.40 -6.64
CA LEU A 230 13.25 -5.33 -6.62
C LEU A 230 12.16 -4.85 -5.67
N ASP A 231 12.54 -4.35 -4.49
CA ASP A 231 11.65 -3.71 -3.51
C ASP A 231 10.96 -2.47 -4.09
N SER A 232 11.53 -1.84 -5.11
CA SER A 232 10.91 -0.69 -5.78
C SER A 232 9.72 -1.08 -6.67
N GLN A 233 9.57 -2.36 -7.01
CA GLN A 233 8.48 -2.87 -7.83
C GLN A 233 7.17 -2.94 -7.05
N LEU A 234 6.04 -2.85 -7.77
CA LEU A 234 4.70 -2.99 -7.21
C LEU A 234 3.79 -3.65 -8.25
N ILE A 235 3.06 -4.68 -7.83
CA ILE A 235 2.06 -5.35 -8.67
C ILE A 235 0.67 -4.81 -8.30
N TYR A 236 -0.16 -4.54 -9.31
CA TYR A 236 -1.59 -4.26 -9.13
C TYR A 236 -2.42 -5.31 -9.83
N GLU A 237 -3.16 -6.11 -9.06
CA GLU A 237 -4.17 -7.05 -9.56
C GLU A 237 -5.41 -6.25 -9.95
N GLY A 238 -5.51 -5.95 -11.23
CA GLY A 238 -6.38 -4.90 -11.74
C GLY A 238 -7.80 -5.33 -12.04
N PHE A 239 -8.32 -6.37 -11.39
CA PHE A 239 -9.69 -6.84 -11.60
C PHE A 239 -10.31 -7.49 -10.36
N SER A 240 -11.62 -7.72 -10.42
CA SER A 240 -12.38 -8.53 -9.47
C SER A 240 -13.31 -9.45 -10.24
N ASN A 241 -13.52 -10.64 -9.70
CA ASN A 241 -14.47 -11.62 -10.22
C ASN A 241 -15.88 -11.03 -10.35
N PHE A 242 -16.34 -10.29 -9.35
CA PHE A 242 -17.74 -9.87 -9.23
C PHE A 242 -18.08 -8.55 -9.93
N GLN A 243 -17.16 -8.02 -10.74
CA GLN A 243 -17.44 -6.85 -11.59
C GLN A 243 -18.68 -7.08 -12.45
N ASP A 244 -19.52 -6.06 -12.57
CA ASP A 244 -20.69 -6.10 -13.45
C ASP A 244 -20.26 -6.12 -14.92
N PHE A 245 -21.13 -6.68 -15.76
CA PHE A 245 -20.98 -6.51 -17.21
C PHE A 245 -21.17 -5.04 -17.58
N ALA A 246 -20.31 -4.54 -18.48
CA ALA A 246 -20.43 -3.17 -18.97
C ALA A 246 -21.79 -2.95 -19.66
N THR A 247 -22.51 -1.91 -19.26
CA THR A 247 -23.81 -1.54 -19.86
C THR A 247 -23.67 -0.47 -20.95
N ARG A 248 -22.50 0.19 -20.99
CA ARG A 248 -22.13 1.21 -21.97
C ARG A 248 -20.71 0.97 -22.44
N ASP A 249 -20.43 1.46 -23.65
CA ASP A 249 -19.13 1.33 -24.29
C ASP A 249 -17.97 1.91 -23.46
N ASP A 250 -18.20 3.02 -22.74
CA ASP A 250 -17.18 3.69 -21.93
C ASP A 250 -16.88 3.00 -20.58
N GLN A 251 -17.65 1.97 -20.22
CA GLN A 251 -17.50 1.21 -18.97
C GLN A 251 -16.61 -0.03 -19.09
N TYR A 252 -16.27 -0.44 -20.32
CA TYR A 252 -15.38 -1.60 -20.51
C TYR A 252 -14.05 -1.40 -19.77
N THR A 253 -13.69 -2.39 -18.95
CA THR A 253 -12.50 -2.37 -18.08
C THR A 253 -11.25 -1.92 -18.82
N ASN A 254 -10.98 -2.46 -20.03
CA ASN A 254 -9.80 -2.10 -20.81
C ASN A 254 -9.79 -0.62 -21.23
N LYS A 255 -10.96 -0.01 -21.50
CA LYS A 255 -11.06 1.43 -21.78
C LYS A 255 -10.83 2.28 -20.55
N VAL A 256 -11.38 1.86 -19.41
CA VAL A 256 -11.21 2.56 -18.14
C VAL A 256 -9.75 2.47 -17.66
N ILE A 257 -9.06 1.35 -17.87
CA ILE A 257 -7.61 1.21 -17.65
C ILE A 257 -6.85 2.24 -18.48
N ALA A 258 -7.10 2.30 -19.80
CA ALA A 258 -6.43 3.24 -20.68
C ALA A 258 -6.65 4.70 -20.26
N LYS A 259 -7.88 5.05 -19.83
CA LYS A 259 -8.25 6.38 -19.35
C LYS A 259 -7.54 6.77 -18.05
N ASN A 260 -7.29 5.82 -17.16
CA ASN A 260 -6.76 6.06 -15.82
C ASN A 260 -5.27 5.71 -15.67
N VAL A 261 -4.54 5.54 -16.76
CA VAL A 261 -3.14 5.07 -16.71
C VAL A 261 -2.22 5.93 -15.84
N ASN A 262 -2.46 7.25 -15.79
CA ASN A 262 -1.69 8.16 -14.95
C ASN A 262 -1.91 7.90 -13.45
N LEU A 263 -3.10 7.44 -13.05
CA LEU A 263 -3.36 7.07 -11.66
C LEU A 263 -2.50 5.87 -11.24
N PHE A 264 -2.40 4.83 -12.08
CA PHE A 264 -1.55 3.68 -11.78
C PHE A 264 -0.06 4.07 -11.70
N LYS A 265 0.38 5.00 -12.56
CA LYS A 265 1.72 5.59 -12.47
C LYS A 265 1.93 6.34 -11.16
N GLU A 266 0.96 7.15 -10.75
CA GLU A 266 0.99 7.91 -9.48
C GLU A 266 0.97 7.00 -8.24
N TRP A 267 0.35 5.83 -8.33
CA TRP A 267 0.42 4.77 -7.32
C TRP A 267 1.73 4.01 -7.32
N GLY A 268 2.58 4.22 -8.33
CA GLY A 268 3.87 3.56 -8.44
C GLY A 268 3.77 2.10 -8.87
N VAL A 269 2.65 1.71 -9.49
CA VAL A 269 2.51 0.40 -10.13
C VAL A 269 3.62 0.27 -11.17
N THR A 270 4.34 -0.84 -11.13
CA THR A 270 5.36 -1.17 -12.13
C THR A 270 4.94 -2.37 -12.99
N SER A 271 4.05 -3.21 -12.45
CA SER A 271 3.46 -4.33 -13.17
C SER A 271 1.95 -4.39 -12.91
N PHE A 272 1.16 -4.34 -13.98
CA PHE A 272 -0.28 -4.42 -13.96
C PHE A 272 -0.70 -5.85 -14.34
N GLU A 273 -1.32 -6.55 -13.40
CA GLU A 273 -1.90 -7.88 -13.62
C GLU A 273 -3.32 -7.71 -14.19
N LEU A 274 -3.44 -7.92 -15.50
CA LEU A 274 -4.72 -7.89 -16.21
C LEU A 274 -5.54 -9.14 -15.86
N PRO A 275 -6.88 -9.08 -15.95
CA PRO A 275 -7.65 -10.31 -15.94
C PRO A 275 -7.33 -11.14 -17.19
N PRO A 276 -7.54 -12.47 -17.15
CA PRO A 276 -7.45 -13.30 -18.34
C PRO A 276 -8.35 -12.75 -19.45
N GLN A 277 -7.76 -12.49 -20.62
CA GLN A 277 -8.43 -11.79 -21.72
C GLN A 277 -9.21 -12.73 -22.66
N TYR A 278 -9.26 -14.02 -22.35
CA TYR A 278 -9.97 -15.00 -23.17
C TYR A 278 -11.48 -14.74 -23.15
N VAL A 279 -12.15 -14.98 -24.28
CA VAL A 279 -13.62 -14.98 -24.34
C VAL A 279 -14.15 -16.13 -23.50
N SER A 280 -14.94 -15.82 -22.47
CA SER A 280 -15.44 -16.83 -21.55
C SER A 280 -16.48 -17.77 -22.17
N SER A 281 -16.45 -19.03 -21.74
CA SER A 281 -17.58 -19.94 -21.88
C SER A 281 -18.76 -19.46 -21.02
N GLN A 282 -19.97 -19.94 -21.33
CA GLN A 282 -21.22 -19.50 -20.68
C GLN A 282 -22.08 -20.69 -20.26
N ASP A 283 -21.45 -21.85 -20.03
CA ASP A 283 -22.12 -23.10 -19.66
C ASP A 283 -22.67 -23.10 -18.21
N GLY A 284 -22.20 -22.17 -17.38
CA GLY A 284 -22.64 -22.00 -15.99
C GLY A 284 -22.24 -23.15 -15.05
N THR A 285 -21.27 -23.99 -15.44
CA THR A 285 -20.87 -25.18 -14.67
C THR A 285 -20.00 -24.86 -13.46
N PHE A 286 -19.33 -23.70 -13.47
CA PHE A 286 -18.56 -23.18 -12.36
C PHE A 286 -18.71 -21.66 -12.26
N LEU A 287 -18.31 -21.07 -11.12
CA LEU A 287 -18.39 -19.62 -10.89
C LEU A 287 -17.81 -18.83 -12.07
N ASP A 288 -16.64 -19.21 -12.55
CA ASP A 288 -15.90 -18.51 -13.60
C ASP A 288 -16.68 -18.38 -14.92
N SER A 289 -17.48 -19.39 -15.30
CA SER A 289 -18.32 -19.33 -16.51
C SER A 289 -19.67 -18.64 -16.29
N ILE A 290 -20.07 -18.42 -15.03
CA ILE A 290 -21.24 -17.59 -14.68
C ILE A 290 -20.87 -16.11 -14.74
N ILE A 291 -19.79 -15.72 -14.06
CA ILE A 291 -19.34 -14.33 -13.97
C ILE A 291 -18.41 -13.90 -15.10
N GLN A 292 -17.98 -14.84 -15.95
CA GLN A 292 -17.18 -14.63 -17.16
C GLN A 292 -15.89 -13.83 -16.89
N ASN A 293 -15.15 -14.22 -15.86
CA ASN A 293 -13.88 -13.58 -15.48
C ASN A 293 -12.70 -13.90 -16.43
N GLY A 294 -12.92 -14.76 -17.43
CA GLY A 294 -11.91 -15.17 -18.39
C GLY A 294 -11.15 -16.44 -18.02
N TYR A 295 -11.39 -17.06 -16.84
CA TYR A 295 -10.72 -18.33 -16.47
C TYR A 295 -11.39 -19.58 -17.06
N ALA A 296 -12.69 -19.51 -17.35
CA ALA A 296 -13.41 -20.55 -18.10
C ALA A 296 -13.56 -20.12 -19.56
N PHE A 297 -12.89 -20.81 -20.49
CA PHE A 297 -12.84 -20.48 -21.92
C PHE A 297 -12.66 -21.75 -22.78
N GLU A 298 -13.00 -21.66 -24.06
CA GLU A 298 -12.87 -22.76 -25.03
C GLU A 298 -11.68 -22.58 -25.99
N ASP A 299 -11.30 -21.33 -26.29
CA ASP A 299 -10.19 -21.00 -27.17
C ASP A 299 -9.18 -20.08 -26.46
N ARG A 300 -7.99 -20.62 -26.17
CA ARG A 300 -6.87 -19.91 -25.53
C ARG A 300 -6.26 -18.79 -26.39
N TYR A 301 -6.62 -18.69 -27.66
CA TYR A 301 -6.16 -17.61 -28.54
C TYR A 301 -7.22 -16.52 -28.71
N ASP A 302 -8.47 -16.77 -28.35
CA ASP A 302 -9.57 -15.81 -28.49
C ASP A 302 -9.54 -14.72 -27.41
N MET A 303 -8.56 -13.83 -27.52
CA MET A 303 -8.43 -12.62 -26.70
C MET A 303 -9.33 -11.50 -27.22
N ALA A 304 -10.64 -11.74 -27.19
CA ALA A 304 -11.69 -10.90 -27.77
C ALA A 304 -11.58 -10.70 -29.30
N MET A 305 -11.14 -11.74 -30.01
CA MET A 305 -11.02 -11.73 -31.47
C MET A 305 -12.35 -12.06 -32.15
N SER A 306 -13.13 -13.00 -31.58
CA SER A 306 -14.43 -13.41 -32.14
C SER A 306 -15.57 -12.47 -31.74
N LYS A 307 -15.53 -11.98 -30.50
CA LYS A 307 -16.48 -11.04 -29.89
C LYS A 307 -15.82 -10.34 -28.71
N ASN A 308 -16.45 -9.30 -28.17
CA ASN A 308 -15.97 -8.68 -26.92
C ASN A 308 -15.95 -9.72 -25.78
N ASN A 309 -14.90 -9.70 -24.97
CA ASN A 309 -14.88 -10.36 -23.67
C ASN A 309 -15.55 -9.45 -22.62
N LYS A 310 -15.57 -9.87 -21.34
CA LYS A 310 -16.13 -9.05 -20.23
C LYS A 310 -15.48 -7.65 -20.13
N TYR A 311 -14.24 -7.52 -20.59
CA TYR A 311 -13.38 -6.35 -20.39
C TYR A 311 -13.26 -5.44 -21.62
N GLY A 312 -13.75 -5.86 -22.80
CA GLY A 312 -13.80 -5.05 -24.02
C GLY A 312 -13.50 -5.84 -25.29
N SER A 313 -13.29 -5.10 -26.38
CA SER A 313 -12.84 -5.66 -27.67
C SER A 313 -11.32 -5.87 -27.69
N LEU A 314 -10.80 -6.62 -28.68
CA LEU A 314 -9.36 -6.71 -28.95
C LEU A 314 -8.71 -5.32 -29.09
N LYS A 315 -9.40 -4.37 -29.74
CA LYS A 315 -8.90 -3.00 -29.90
C LYS A 315 -8.73 -2.30 -28.54
N ASP A 316 -9.65 -2.54 -27.61
CA ASP A 316 -9.59 -1.96 -26.27
C ASP A 316 -8.45 -2.55 -25.45
N LEU A 317 -8.24 -3.87 -25.52
CA LEU A 317 -7.08 -4.52 -24.91
C LEU A 317 -5.77 -3.93 -25.45
N LEU A 318 -5.62 -3.81 -26.76
CA LEU A 318 -4.42 -3.21 -27.38
C LEU A 318 -4.22 -1.76 -26.94
N ASN A 319 -5.30 -0.99 -26.75
CA ASN A 319 -5.21 0.39 -26.26
C ASN A 319 -4.81 0.45 -24.78
N ALA A 320 -5.34 -0.45 -23.94
CA ALA A 320 -4.94 -0.58 -22.54
C ALA A 320 -3.44 -0.89 -22.42
N LEU A 321 -2.96 -1.88 -23.18
CA LEU A 321 -1.53 -2.24 -23.22
C LEU A 321 -0.66 -1.08 -23.69
N ARG A 322 -1.05 -0.36 -24.75
CA ARG A 322 -0.34 0.84 -25.22
C ARG A 322 -0.30 1.93 -24.15
N ALA A 323 -1.41 2.15 -23.45
CA ALA A 323 -1.48 3.13 -22.37
C ALA A 323 -0.52 2.75 -21.23
N LEU A 324 -0.59 1.53 -20.71
CA LEU A 324 0.31 1.03 -19.66
C LEU A 324 1.79 1.17 -20.07
N HIS A 325 2.15 0.75 -21.29
CA HIS A 325 3.52 0.88 -21.79
C HIS A 325 3.96 2.34 -21.98
N SER A 326 3.05 3.27 -22.31
CA SER A 326 3.38 4.70 -22.45
C SER A 326 3.88 5.34 -21.16
N VAL A 327 3.58 4.74 -20.01
CA VAL A 327 4.04 5.16 -18.68
C VAL A 327 5.01 4.16 -18.05
N ASN A 328 5.57 3.24 -18.85
CA ASN A 328 6.53 2.21 -18.44
C ASN A 328 6.00 1.20 -17.40
N ILE A 329 4.69 0.93 -17.41
CA ILE A 329 4.09 -0.14 -16.61
C ILE A 329 4.07 -1.43 -17.44
N GLN A 330 4.62 -2.50 -16.89
CA GLN A 330 4.55 -3.84 -17.48
C GLN A 330 3.11 -4.37 -17.39
N ALA A 331 2.72 -5.21 -18.33
CA ALA A 331 1.44 -5.93 -18.27
C ALA A 331 1.71 -7.43 -18.09
N ILE A 332 1.12 -8.01 -17.05
CA ILE A 332 1.09 -9.46 -16.84
C ILE A 332 -0.18 -9.98 -17.54
N ALA A 333 0.01 -11.01 -18.36
CA ALA A 333 -1.04 -11.72 -19.08
C ALA A 333 -1.62 -12.85 -18.24
#